data_AF-A0A7G8TD77-F1
#
_entry.id   AF-A0A7G8TD77-F1
#
_cell.length_a   1.000
_cell.length_b   1.000
_cell.length_c   1.000
_cell.angle_alpha   90.00
_cell.angle_beta   90.00
_cell.angle_gamma   90.00
#
_symmetry.space_group_name_H-M   'P 1'
#
loop_
_entity.id
_entity.type
_entity.pdbx_description
1 polymer ?
#
loop_
_entity_poly.entity_id
_entity_poly.type
_entity_poly.pdbx_seq_one_letter_code
_entity_poly.pdbx_strand_id
1 'polypeptide(L)'
;MMGYTFDAKTKEWIQQAMADNIEESKAYCRRRGFQLIIDLPQYRRNSTYRKAFFESHPGLFGRDFYFCSYCGKLLRKDRVTVDHLLAVRAVQKSRFLQWFLKKLKIKNVNDQKNLVPACARCNERKGTKTGFWLLRGLIGCHSAFWISCYVLLLCAITAFFLFCIPAIQSLK
;
A
#
# COMPACT_ATOMS: atom_id res chain seq x y z
N MET A 1 40.29 5.17 -5.78
CA MET A 1 39.15 4.48 -5.12
C MET A 1 37.94 5.39 -5.27
N MET A 2 36.80 4.90 -5.79
CA MET A 2 35.67 5.71 -6.30
C MET A 2 34.89 6.54 -5.24
N GLY A 3 35.52 7.07 -4.20
CA GLY A 3 34.86 7.95 -3.23
C GLY A 3 33.80 7.27 -2.36
N TYR A 4 33.79 5.95 -2.29
CA TYR A 4 32.90 5.19 -1.40
C TYR A 4 33.36 5.28 0.06
N THR A 5 32.39 5.41 0.96
CA THR A 5 32.58 5.32 2.41
C THR A 5 31.96 4.03 2.93
N PHE A 6 32.63 3.31 3.82
CA PHE A 6 32.08 2.09 4.42
C PHE A 6 31.15 2.44 5.59
N ASP A 7 29.90 1.98 5.53
CA ASP A 7 28.97 2.03 6.65
C ASP A 7 29.07 0.74 7.48
N ALA A 8 29.66 0.87 8.67
CA ALA A 8 29.86 -0.26 9.58
C ALA A 8 28.55 -0.86 10.12
N LYS A 9 27.44 -0.10 10.12
CA LYS A 9 26.13 -0.57 10.61
C LYS A 9 25.44 -1.47 9.61
N THR A 10 25.39 -1.07 8.35
CA THR A 10 24.76 -1.86 7.28
C THR A 10 25.72 -2.84 6.62
N LYS A 11 27.04 -2.68 6.85
CA LYS A 11 28.14 -3.41 6.20
C LYS A 11 28.18 -3.19 4.68
N GLU A 12 27.86 -1.98 4.25
CA GLU A 12 27.78 -1.59 2.83
C GLU A 12 28.78 -0.47 2.49
N TRP A 13 29.20 -0.39 1.23
CA TRP A 13 29.97 0.74 0.70
C TRP A 13 29.02 1.73 0.04
N ILE A 14 28.99 2.97 0.53
CA ILE A 14 28.01 3.99 0.17
C ILE A 14 28.69 5.18 -0.50
N GLN A 15 28.06 5.72 -1.54
CA GLN A 15 28.44 6.96 -2.21
C GLN A 15 27.19 7.74 -2.62
N GLN A 16 27.26 9.07 -2.66
CA GLN A 16 26.21 9.90 -3.21
C GLN A 16 26.12 9.71 -4.74
N ALA A 17 24.93 9.40 -5.25
CA ALA A 17 24.72 9.17 -6.68
C ALA A 17 24.66 10.49 -7.49
N MET A 18 25.47 10.56 -8.55
CA MET A 18 25.51 11.59 -9.60
C MET A 18 25.41 10.90 -10.97
N ALA A 19 24.95 11.60 -12.01
CA ALA A 19 24.60 10.96 -13.29
C ALA A 19 25.78 10.20 -13.95
N ASP A 20 26.98 10.74 -13.81
CA ASP A 20 28.25 10.19 -14.27
C ASP A 20 28.72 8.99 -13.43
N ASN A 21 28.65 9.10 -12.10
CA ASN A 21 29.15 8.07 -11.21
C ASN A 21 28.28 6.79 -11.18
N ILE A 22 27.00 6.87 -11.58
CA ILE A 22 26.11 5.71 -11.63
C ILE A 22 26.55 4.72 -12.70
N GLU A 23 26.89 5.20 -13.91
CA GLU A 23 27.30 4.31 -15.00
C GLU A 23 28.66 3.67 -14.73
N GLU A 24 29.59 4.43 -14.15
CA GLU A 24 30.89 3.91 -13.73
C GLU A 24 30.75 2.85 -12.62
N SER A 25 29.89 3.12 -11.64
CA SER A 25 29.55 2.17 -10.56
C SER A 25 28.92 0.89 -11.09
N LYS A 26 28.01 0.99 -12.07
CA LYS A 26 27.42 -0.18 -12.74
C LYS A 26 28.49 -1.02 -13.46
N ALA A 27 29.42 -0.38 -14.16
CA ALA A 27 30.50 -1.08 -14.87
C ALA A 27 31.48 -1.74 -13.89
N TYR A 28 31.82 -1.06 -12.81
CA TYR A 28 32.69 -1.58 -11.76
C TYR A 28 32.09 -2.78 -11.04
N CYS A 29 30.84 -2.68 -10.58
CA CYS A 29 30.16 -3.77 -9.89
C CYS A 29 30.00 -5.01 -10.80
N ARG A 30 29.68 -4.83 -12.09
CA ARG A 30 29.61 -5.94 -13.07
C ARG A 30 30.96 -6.66 -13.22
N ARG A 31 32.06 -5.92 -13.35
CA ARG A 31 33.41 -6.51 -13.51
C ARG A 31 33.89 -7.28 -12.28
N ARG A 32 33.42 -6.91 -11.09
CA ARG A 32 33.87 -7.49 -9.81
C ARG A 32 32.85 -8.43 -9.16
N GLY A 33 31.70 -8.65 -9.81
CA GLY A 33 30.64 -9.49 -9.26
C GLY A 33 29.93 -8.90 -8.04
N PHE A 34 29.98 -7.59 -7.85
CA PHE A 34 29.31 -6.94 -6.72
C PHE A 34 27.84 -6.62 -7.03
N GLN A 35 27.01 -6.69 -6.00
CA GLN A 35 25.63 -6.22 -6.06
C GLN A 35 25.60 -4.70 -5.90
N LEU A 36 25.00 -3.99 -6.86
CA LEU A 36 24.79 -2.55 -6.81
C LEU A 36 23.36 -2.24 -6.36
N ILE A 37 23.22 -1.41 -5.32
CA ILE A 37 21.94 -0.90 -4.81
C ILE A 37 21.91 0.61 -5.06
N ILE A 38 20.94 1.09 -5.83
CA ILE A 38 20.75 2.53 -6.09
C ILE A 38 19.56 2.99 -5.26
N ASP A 39 19.83 3.75 -4.19
CA ASP A 39 18.80 4.34 -3.33
C ASP A 39 18.36 5.70 -3.87
N LEU A 40 17.21 5.72 -4.54
CA LEU A 40 16.64 6.96 -5.05
C LEU A 40 15.65 7.53 -4.01
N PRO A 41 15.76 8.82 -3.62
CA PRO A 41 14.90 9.44 -2.60
C PRO A 41 13.39 9.25 -2.84
N GLN A 42 12.94 9.28 -4.10
CA GLN A 42 11.55 9.03 -4.50
C GLN A 42 11.04 7.61 -4.21
N TYR A 43 11.93 6.68 -3.86
CA TYR A 43 11.60 5.29 -3.51
C TYR A 43 11.86 4.97 -2.04
N ARG A 44 12.37 5.92 -1.23
CA ARG A 44 12.50 5.76 0.22
C ARG A 44 11.15 5.90 0.93
N ARG A 45 10.92 5.05 1.94
CA ARG A 45 9.79 5.18 2.88
C ARG A 45 10.03 6.42 3.74
N ASN A 46 9.23 7.46 3.52
CA ASN A 46 9.31 8.75 4.18
C ASN A 46 8.23 8.89 5.28
N SER A 47 8.54 9.20 6.53
CA SER A 47 7.51 9.46 7.57
C SER A 47 6.50 10.56 7.19
N THR A 48 6.87 11.50 6.32
CA THR A 48 6.05 12.60 5.80
C THR A 48 4.87 12.12 4.95
N TYR A 49 4.96 10.99 4.22
CA TYR A 49 3.83 10.53 3.40
C TYR A 49 2.64 10.08 4.25
N ARG A 50 2.90 9.53 5.44
CA ARG A 50 1.84 9.13 6.39
C ARG A 50 1.07 10.36 6.88
N LYS A 51 1.80 11.42 7.24
CA LYS A 51 1.19 12.69 7.67
C LYS A 51 0.35 13.29 6.54
N ALA A 52 0.94 13.41 5.36
CA ALA A 52 0.28 13.93 4.16
C ALA A 52 -0.96 13.11 3.76
N PHE A 53 -0.92 11.79 3.95
CA PHE A 53 -2.07 10.91 3.70
C PHE A 53 -3.25 11.26 4.60
N PHE A 54 -3.03 11.39 5.91
CA PHE A 54 -4.13 11.71 6.84
C PHE A 54 -4.64 13.15 6.71
N GLU A 55 -3.82 14.07 6.21
CA GLU A 55 -4.24 15.43 5.89
C GLU A 55 -5.16 15.48 4.66
N SER A 56 -4.91 14.66 3.65
CA SER A 56 -5.72 14.62 2.43
C SER A 56 -6.87 13.63 2.44
N HIS A 57 -6.86 12.65 3.36
CA HIS A 57 -7.90 11.65 3.52
C HIS A 57 -8.53 11.80 4.90
N PRO A 58 -9.52 12.72 5.06
CA PRO A 58 -10.27 12.81 6.31
C PRO A 58 -10.99 11.48 6.54
N GLY A 59 -10.95 11.01 7.78
CA GLY A 59 -11.60 9.75 8.13
C GLY A 59 -13.12 9.84 8.09
N LEU A 60 -13.77 8.70 8.35
CA LEU A 60 -15.22 8.54 8.25
C LEU A 60 -15.97 9.60 9.04
N PHE A 61 -16.84 10.34 8.36
CA PHE A 61 -17.69 11.39 8.93
C PHE A 61 -16.90 12.45 9.71
N GLY A 62 -15.68 12.77 9.26
CA GLY A 62 -14.80 13.73 9.92
C GLY A 62 -14.13 13.21 11.20
N ARG A 63 -14.25 11.91 11.49
CA ARG A 63 -13.62 11.26 12.66
C ARG A 63 -12.37 10.49 12.24
N ASP A 64 -11.47 10.23 13.18
CA ASP A 64 -10.21 9.47 12.98
C ASP A 64 -10.42 7.95 12.80
N PHE A 65 -11.43 7.56 12.03
CA PHE A 65 -11.76 6.17 11.69
C PHE A 65 -11.62 5.89 10.20
N TYR A 66 -11.08 4.73 9.88
CA TYR A 66 -10.79 4.29 8.51
C TYR A 66 -11.13 2.83 8.35
N PHE A 67 -11.70 2.44 7.20
CA PHE A 67 -11.80 1.04 6.84
C PHE A 67 -10.49 0.55 6.24
N CYS A 68 -10.04 -0.63 6.64
CA CYS A 68 -8.96 -1.32 5.95
C CYS A 68 -9.39 -1.61 4.51
N SER A 69 -8.65 -1.09 3.53
CA SER A 69 -9.00 -1.25 2.11
C SER A 69 -8.97 -2.68 1.61
N TYR A 70 -8.37 -3.60 2.36
CA TYR A 70 -8.29 -5.00 1.95
C TYR A 70 -9.37 -5.88 2.60
N CYS A 71 -9.73 -5.63 3.86
CA CYS A 71 -10.62 -6.51 4.62
C CYS A 71 -11.84 -5.84 5.24
N GLY A 72 -11.98 -4.52 5.12
CA GLY A 72 -13.13 -3.78 5.64
C GLY A 72 -13.14 -3.58 7.13
N LYS A 73 -12.12 -4.06 7.87
CA LYS A 73 -12.04 -3.81 9.32
C LYS A 73 -12.00 -2.31 9.60
N LEU A 74 -12.88 -1.83 10.48
CA LEU A 74 -12.84 -0.46 10.99
C LEU A 74 -11.64 -0.29 11.94
N LEU A 75 -10.84 0.74 11.70
CA LEU A 75 -9.61 1.04 12.44
C LEU A 75 -9.63 2.50 12.91
N ARG A 76 -9.06 2.75 14.08
CA ARG A 76 -8.66 4.11 14.48
C ARG A 76 -7.34 4.48 13.78
N LYS A 77 -7.12 5.77 13.56
CA LYS A 77 -5.94 6.35 12.88
C LYS A 77 -4.59 5.82 13.38
N ASP A 78 -4.44 5.65 14.69
CA ASP A 78 -3.25 5.09 15.35
C ASP A 78 -2.93 3.65 14.89
N ARG A 79 -3.96 2.86 14.58
CA ARG A 79 -3.86 1.46 14.14
C ARG A 79 -3.81 1.27 12.63
N VAL A 80 -3.97 2.35 11.86
CA VAL A 80 -3.89 2.31 10.40
C VAL A 80 -2.42 2.28 9.99
N THR A 81 -2.06 1.32 9.14
CA THR A 81 -0.83 1.36 8.33
C THR A 81 -1.15 1.99 6.99
N VAL A 82 -0.34 2.93 6.52
CA VAL A 82 -0.49 3.53 5.18
C VAL A 82 0.30 2.67 4.19
N ASP A 83 -0.43 1.98 3.31
CA ASP A 83 0.14 1.06 2.31
C ASP A 83 0.03 1.65 0.90
N HIS A 84 0.94 1.24 0.02
CA HIS A 84 0.91 1.59 -1.39
C HIS A 84 0.06 0.60 -2.17
N LEU A 85 -1.00 1.08 -2.80
CA LEU A 85 -1.90 0.29 -3.64
C LEU A 85 -1.12 -0.44 -4.74
N LEU A 86 -0.28 0.29 -5.47
CA LEU A 86 0.76 -0.26 -6.35
C LEU A 86 2.10 -0.25 -5.62
N ALA A 87 2.58 -1.45 -5.26
CA ALA A 87 3.84 -1.60 -4.55
C ALA A 87 5.03 -1.09 -5.38
N VAL A 88 5.90 -0.29 -4.75
CA VAL A 88 7.05 0.38 -5.40
C VAL A 88 7.92 -0.60 -6.20
N ARG A 89 8.34 -1.69 -5.56
CA ARG A 89 9.18 -2.72 -6.18
C ARG A 89 8.49 -3.42 -7.36
N ALA A 90 7.16 -3.57 -7.31
CA ALA A 90 6.40 -4.19 -8.39
C ALA A 90 6.31 -3.25 -9.60
N VAL A 91 6.06 -1.96 -9.37
CA VAL A 91 6.05 -0.92 -10.42
C VAL A 91 7.41 -0.82 -11.10
N GLN A 92 8.51 -0.85 -10.35
CA GLN A 92 9.86 -0.78 -10.92
C GLN A 92 10.16 -1.94 -11.89
N LYS A 93 9.61 -3.13 -11.64
CA LYS A 93 9.87 -4.33 -12.44
C LYS A 93 8.92 -4.50 -13.63
N SER A 94 7.73 -3.91 -13.60
CA SER A 94 6.68 -4.17 -14.61
C SER A 94 6.29 -2.92 -15.39
N ARG A 95 6.53 -2.94 -16.72
CA ARG A 95 6.10 -1.88 -17.64
C ARG A 95 4.57 -1.71 -17.65
N PHE A 96 3.82 -2.80 -17.49
CA PHE A 96 2.36 -2.76 -17.40
C PHE A 96 1.90 -1.95 -16.18
N LEU A 97 2.50 -2.18 -15.01
CA LEU A 97 2.14 -1.43 -13.80
C LEU A 97 2.55 0.03 -13.89
N GLN A 98 3.67 0.34 -14.56
CA GLN A 98 4.06 1.74 -14.83
C GLN A 98 3.04 2.44 -15.75
N TRP A 99 2.59 1.76 -16.80
CA TRP A 99 1.53 2.27 -17.68
C TRP A 99 0.21 2.45 -16.91
N PHE A 100 -0.17 1.49 -16.08
CA PHE A 100 -1.39 1.56 -15.27
C PHE A 100 -1.35 2.72 -14.26
N LEU A 101 -0.19 2.94 -13.61
CA LEU A 101 0.03 4.07 -12.71
C LEU A 101 -0.16 5.42 -13.43
N LYS A 102 0.33 5.55 -14.67
CA LYS A 102 0.10 6.72 -15.53
C LYS A 102 -1.39 6.90 -15.88
N LYS A 103 -2.10 5.81 -16.21
CA LYS A 103 -3.54 5.84 -16.49
C LYS A 103 -4.36 6.32 -15.29
N LEU A 104 -3.95 5.97 -14.08
CA LEU A 104 -4.55 6.47 -12.83
C LEU A 104 -4.19 7.93 -12.50
N LYS A 105 -3.44 8.63 -13.37
CA LYS A 105 -2.94 10.01 -13.15
C LYS A 105 -2.18 10.16 -11.82
N ILE A 106 -1.47 9.11 -11.43
CA ILE A 106 -0.59 9.08 -10.26
C ILE A 106 0.78 9.55 -10.75
N LYS A 107 1.27 10.67 -10.22
CA LYS A 107 2.51 11.30 -10.75
C LYS A 107 3.77 10.61 -10.25
N ASN A 108 3.70 10.07 -9.03
CA ASN A 108 4.82 9.43 -8.33
C ASN A 108 4.29 8.20 -7.58
N VAL A 109 5.12 7.20 -7.36
CA VAL A 109 4.75 6.05 -6.53
C VAL A 109 4.38 6.47 -5.09
N ASN A 110 4.94 7.58 -4.59
CA ASN A 110 4.60 8.18 -3.30
C ASN A 110 3.43 9.19 -3.36
N ASP A 111 2.77 9.33 -4.49
CA ASP A 111 1.58 10.17 -4.63
C ASP A 111 0.47 9.65 -3.71
N GLN A 112 -0.26 10.57 -3.07
CA GLN A 112 -1.31 10.26 -2.11
C GLN A 112 -2.42 9.39 -2.72
N LYS A 113 -2.64 9.49 -4.04
CA LYS A 113 -3.59 8.63 -4.77
C LYS A 113 -3.18 7.17 -4.83
N ASN A 114 -1.91 6.86 -4.63
CA ASN A 114 -1.40 5.49 -4.54
C ASN A 114 -1.42 4.97 -3.10
N LEU A 115 -1.88 5.74 -2.12
CA LEU A 115 -1.87 5.37 -0.72
C LEU A 115 -3.27 4.95 -0.27
N VAL A 116 -3.33 3.89 0.54
CA VAL A 116 -4.58 3.35 1.08
C VAL A 116 -4.43 2.99 2.56
N PRO A 117 -5.49 3.13 3.37
CA PRO A 117 -5.49 2.70 4.76
C PRO A 117 -5.58 1.16 4.85
N ALA A 118 -4.67 0.53 5.57
CA ALA A 118 -4.64 -0.91 5.78
C ALA A 118 -4.47 -1.27 7.27
N CYS A 119 -4.91 -2.46 7.67
CA CYS A 119 -4.48 -3.03 8.95
C CYS A 119 -3.11 -3.71 8.78
N ALA A 120 -2.33 -3.77 9.86
CA ALA A 120 -0.99 -4.38 9.85
C ALA A 120 -0.97 -5.78 9.22
N ARG A 121 -1.94 -6.63 9.62
CA ARG A 121 -2.08 -8.01 9.09
C ARG A 121 -2.28 -8.06 7.57
N CYS A 122 -3.11 -7.18 7.02
CA CYS A 122 -3.36 -7.15 5.57
C CYS A 122 -2.18 -6.55 4.81
N ASN A 123 -1.59 -5.48 5.34
CA ASN A 123 -0.40 -4.84 4.77
C ASN A 123 0.75 -5.86 4.65
N GLU A 124 1.03 -6.60 5.72
CA GLU A 124 2.04 -7.66 5.75
C GLU A 124 1.71 -8.80 4.77
N ARG A 125 0.46 -9.29 4.77
CA ARG A 125 0.04 -10.39 3.88
C ARG A 125 0.09 -10.01 2.40
N LYS A 126 -0.23 -8.75 2.07
CA LYS A 126 -0.10 -8.20 0.72
C LYS A 126 1.37 -8.14 0.32
N GLY A 127 2.22 -7.53 1.13
CA GLY A 127 3.64 -7.32 0.80
C GLY A 127 3.79 -6.66 -0.58
N THR A 128 4.46 -7.35 -1.51
CA THR A 128 4.63 -6.89 -2.90
C THR A 128 3.67 -7.54 -3.90
N LYS A 129 2.66 -8.29 -3.43
CA LYS A 129 1.70 -8.98 -4.30
C LYS A 129 0.82 -7.97 -5.03
N THR A 130 0.56 -8.26 -6.29
CA THR A 130 -0.33 -7.49 -7.17
C THR A 130 -1.55 -8.33 -7.54
N GLY A 131 -2.25 -8.01 -8.64
CA GLY A 131 -3.40 -8.78 -9.11
C GLY A 131 -4.62 -8.58 -8.21
N PHE A 132 -5.12 -9.67 -7.61
CA PHE A 132 -6.32 -9.62 -6.75
C PHE A 132 -6.18 -8.64 -5.58
N TRP A 133 -4.98 -8.47 -5.02
CA TRP A 133 -4.71 -7.49 -3.97
C TRP A 133 -4.86 -6.04 -4.45
N LEU A 134 -4.47 -5.77 -5.70
CA LEU A 134 -4.65 -4.47 -6.33
C LEU A 134 -6.13 -4.18 -6.55
N LEU A 135 -6.89 -5.16 -7.08
CA LEU A 135 -8.34 -5.03 -7.27
C LEU A 135 -9.07 -4.78 -5.94
N ARG A 136 -8.75 -5.56 -4.90
CA ARG A 136 -9.30 -5.36 -3.56
C ARG A 136 -9.00 -3.97 -3.02
N GLY A 137 -7.75 -3.52 -3.16
CA GLY A 137 -7.36 -2.18 -2.70
C GLY A 137 -8.06 -1.05 -3.46
N LEU A 138 -8.26 -1.20 -4.78
CA LEU A 138 -8.98 -0.24 -5.62
C LEU A 138 -10.45 -0.11 -5.23
N ILE A 139 -11.12 -1.22 -4.95
CA ILE A 139 -12.54 -1.21 -4.55
C ILE A 139 -12.68 -0.75 -3.10
N GLY A 140 -11.87 -1.33 -2.21
CA GLY A 140 -11.98 -1.12 -0.77
C GLY A 140 -11.36 0.18 -0.26
N CYS A 141 -10.69 0.98 -1.09
CA CYS A 141 -10.29 2.33 -0.68
C CYS A 141 -11.49 3.27 -0.52
N HIS A 142 -12.63 2.94 -1.13
CA HIS A 142 -13.85 3.71 -1.00
C HIS A 142 -14.62 3.29 0.25
N SER A 143 -14.70 4.18 1.24
CA SER A 143 -15.44 3.92 2.49
C SER A 143 -16.91 3.53 2.26
N ALA A 144 -17.55 4.10 1.22
CA ALA A 144 -18.92 3.78 0.84
C ALA A 144 -19.11 2.29 0.50
N PHE A 145 -18.12 1.66 -0.14
CA PHE A 145 -18.18 0.23 -0.44
C PHE A 145 -18.33 -0.61 0.83
N TRP A 146 -17.51 -0.34 1.84
CA TRP A 146 -17.57 -1.08 3.11
C TRP A 146 -18.83 -0.76 3.90
N ILE A 147 -19.29 0.49 3.92
CA ILE A 147 -20.58 0.86 4.51
C ILE A 147 -21.69 0.03 3.89
N SER A 148 -21.76 -0.03 2.55
CA SER A 148 -22.75 -0.84 1.84
C SER A 148 -22.65 -2.32 2.20
N CYS A 149 -21.44 -2.90 2.27
CA CYS A 149 -21.26 -4.28 2.71
C CYS A 149 -21.80 -4.54 4.13
N TYR A 150 -21.53 -3.63 5.08
CA TYR A 150 -22.03 -3.76 6.45
C TYR A 150 -23.54 -3.58 6.55
N VAL A 151 -24.13 -2.66 5.78
CA VAL A 151 -25.59 -2.48 5.70
C VAL A 151 -26.25 -3.71 5.11
N LEU A 152 -25.75 -4.24 4.00
CA LEU A 152 -26.29 -5.46 3.38
C LEU A 152 -26.18 -6.67 4.32
N LEU A 153 -25.07 -6.81 5.04
CA LEU A 153 -24.92 -7.85 6.06
C LEU A 153 -25.95 -7.71 7.17
N LEU A 154 -26.17 -6.50 7.68
CA LEU A 154 -27.18 -6.23 8.69
C LEU A 154 -28.59 -6.58 8.19
N CYS A 155 -28.93 -6.18 6.97
CA CYS A 155 -30.22 -6.51 6.33
C CYS A 155 -30.41 -8.03 6.15
N ALA A 156 -29.35 -8.75 5.78
CA ALA A 156 -29.41 -10.21 5.66
C ALA A 156 -29.63 -10.90 7.01
N ILE A 157 -28.95 -10.41 8.05
CA ILE A 157 -29.13 -10.90 9.42
C ILE A 157 -30.56 -10.62 9.89
N THR A 158 -31.08 -9.40 9.75
CA THR A 158 -32.44 -9.07 10.17
C THR A 158 -33.49 -9.87 9.41
N ALA A 159 -33.33 -10.06 8.09
CA ALA A 159 -34.20 -10.93 7.30
C ALA A 159 -34.17 -12.38 7.81
N PHE A 160 -33.00 -12.92 8.13
CA PHE A 160 -32.90 -14.27 8.71
C PHE A 160 -33.68 -14.38 10.04
N PHE A 161 -33.55 -13.40 10.93
CA PHE A 161 -34.29 -13.39 12.19
C PHE A 161 -35.81 -13.26 11.98
N LEU A 162 -36.26 -12.44 11.03
CA LEU A 162 -37.68 -12.21 10.76
C LEU A 162 -38.36 -13.37 10.03
N PHE A 163 -37.66 -14.03 9.10
CA PHE A 163 -38.28 -15.04 8.23
C PHE A 163 -37.92 -16.47 8.62
N CYS A 164 -36.68 -16.73 9.06
CA CYS A 164 -36.24 -18.10 9.33
C CYS A 164 -36.59 -18.58 10.74
N ILE A 165 -36.52 -17.71 11.75
CA ILE A 165 -36.81 -18.12 13.14
C ILE A 165 -38.29 -18.48 13.34
N PRO A 166 -39.27 -17.67 12.90
CA PRO A 166 -40.68 -18.03 13.03
C PRO A 166 -41.02 -19.30 12.24
N ALA A 167 -40.44 -19.48 11.05
CA ALA A 167 -40.62 -20.68 10.24
C ALA A 167 -40.10 -21.95 10.94
N ILE A 168 -38.97 -21.86 11.67
CA ILE A 168 -38.44 -22.97 12.47
C ILE A 168 -39.35 -23.28 13.67
N GLN A 169 -39.94 -22.25 14.29
CA GLN A 169 -40.89 -22.43 15.39
C GLN A 169 -42.20 -23.06 14.93
N SER A 170 -42.69 -22.75 13.72
CA SER A 170 -43.89 -23.38 13.15
C SER A 170 -43.71 -24.83 12.70
N LEU A 171 -42.47 -25.32 12.64
CA LEU A 171 -42.13 -26.72 12.32
C LEU A 171 -41.96 -27.60 13.57
N LYS A 172 -42.04 -27.02 14.78
CA LYS A 172 -42.04 -27.72 16.07
C LYS A 172 -43.46 -27.84 16.59
#